data_AF-A0A913XH56-F1
#
_entry.id   AF-A0A913XH56-F1
#
_cell.length_a   1.000
_cell.length_b   1.000
_cell.length_c   1.000
_cell.angle_alpha   90.00
_cell.angle_beta   90.00
_cell.angle_gamma   90.00
#
_symmetry.space_group_name_H-M   'P 1'
#
loop_
_entity.id
_entity.type
_entity.pdbx_description
1 polymer ?
#
loop_
_entity_poly.entity_id
_entity_poly.type
_entity_poly.pdbx_seq_one_letter_code
_entity_poly.pdbx_strand_id
1 'polypeptide(L)'
;MCFWISSNATTPKLVNITVETNMEMSLDVFICRSVWRHICVSFPYGVYVIYVDGVQNKTVYTGNELWKLNGSDIKLSITSSDLINIKLTSLNTWDAFLEEDAILYMSYSCRNHRGNMTIWEEFVKNISMVTSSNTSVIHYNRTSCEGKKGK
;
A
#
# COMPACT_ATOMS: atom_id res chain seq x y z
N MET A 1 6.66 3.39 -2.70
CA MET A 1 5.34 2.85 -3.10
C MET A 1 4.29 3.37 -2.14
N CYS A 2 3.13 3.82 -2.63
CA CYS A 2 2.02 4.23 -1.79
C CYS A 2 0.70 3.66 -2.30
N PHE A 3 -0.23 3.31 -1.42
CA PHE A 3 -1.56 2.83 -1.76
C PHE A 3 -2.55 3.08 -0.62
N TRP A 4 -3.82 2.88 -0.91
CA TRP A 4 -4.91 3.01 0.06
C TRP A 4 -5.61 1.67 0.26
N ILE A 5 -5.88 1.32 1.52
CA ILE A 5 -6.52 0.07 1.91
C ILE A 5 -7.71 0.31 2.85
N SER A 6 -8.76 -0.49 2.69
CA SER A 6 -9.93 -0.54 3.57
C SER A 6 -10.59 -1.92 3.48
N SER A 7 -11.69 -2.13 4.17
CA SER A 7 -12.47 -3.37 4.08
C SER A 7 -13.96 -3.11 3.93
N ASN A 8 -14.77 -4.16 3.91
CA ASN A 8 -16.23 -4.06 4.03
C ASN A 8 -16.73 -4.31 5.47
N ALA A 9 -15.85 -4.69 6.40
CA ALA A 9 -16.19 -5.06 7.77
C ALA A 9 -16.68 -3.85 8.58
N THR A 10 -17.70 -4.04 9.40
CA THR A 10 -18.25 -2.96 10.25
C THR A 10 -17.39 -2.70 11.49
N THR A 11 -16.69 -3.73 11.97
CA THR A 11 -15.72 -3.62 13.07
C THR A 11 -14.28 -3.61 12.53
N PRO A 12 -13.32 -3.01 13.26
CA PRO A 12 -11.91 -3.09 12.92
C PRO A 12 -11.43 -4.53 12.83
N LYS A 13 -10.75 -4.85 11.74
CA LYS A 13 -10.12 -6.14 11.47
C LYS A 13 -8.63 -5.96 11.27
N LEU A 14 -7.84 -6.84 11.87
CA LEU A 14 -6.40 -6.84 11.71
C LEU A 14 -6.06 -7.52 10.39
N VAL A 15 -5.30 -6.84 9.54
CA VAL A 15 -4.73 -7.41 8.34
C VAL A 15 -3.22 -7.28 8.38
N ASN A 16 -2.53 -8.30 7.89
CA ASN A 16 -1.09 -8.27 7.72
C ASN A 16 -0.79 -7.92 6.26
N ILE A 17 -0.07 -6.83 6.07
CA ILE A 17 0.36 -6.33 4.76
C ILE A 17 1.83 -6.69 4.61
N THR A 18 2.14 -7.53 3.63
CA THR A 18 3.51 -7.90 3.31
C THR A 18 3.92 -7.29 1.98
N VAL A 19 5.05 -6.58 1.98
CA VAL A 19 5.71 -6.11 0.76
C VAL A 19 6.95 -6.97 0.55
N GLU A 20 6.90 -7.77 -0.50
CA GLU A 20 7.96 -8.68 -0.92
C GLU A 20 8.69 -8.10 -2.13
N THR A 21 10.00 -8.02 -1.99
CA THR A 21 10.95 -7.74 -3.08
C THR A 21 12.06 -8.79 -2.98
N ASN A 22 13.34 -8.36 -2.89
CA ASN A 22 14.43 -9.24 -2.46
C ASN A 22 14.47 -9.44 -0.93
N MET A 23 13.63 -8.69 -0.21
CA MET A 23 13.37 -8.79 1.21
C MET A 23 11.86 -8.84 1.43
N GLU A 24 11.47 -9.44 2.54
CA GLU A 24 10.10 -9.47 3.00
C GLU A 24 9.93 -8.50 4.17
N MET A 25 8.86 -7.72 4.14
CA MET A 25 8.45 -6.97 5.31
C MET A 25 6.96 -7.03 5.50
N SER A 26 6.57 -7.08 6.76
CA SER A 26 5.17 -7.07 7.16
C SER A 26 4.83 -5.93 8.12
N LEU A 27 3.60 -5.46 8.00
CA LEU A 27 2.95 -4.51 8.90
C LEU A 27 1.53 -4.99 9.19
N ASP A 28 1.16 -5.00 10.47
CA ASP A 28 -0.21 -5.22 10.89
C ASP A 28 -0.99 -3.89 10.93
N VAL A 29 -2.14 -3.86 10.29
CA VAL A 29 -3.00 -2.66 10.19
C VAL A 29 -4.44 -3.02 10.52
N PHE A 30 -5.10 -2.18 11.33
CA PHE A 30 -6.54 -2.26 11.53
C PHE A 30 -7.30 -1.50 10.44
N ILE A 31 -8.21 -2.20 9.76
CA ILE A 31 -9.07 -1.67 8.70
C ILE A 31 -10.56 -1.97 8.95
N CYS A 32 -11.45 -1.05 8.54
CA CYS A 32 -12.91 -1.27 8.54
C CYS A 32 -13.59 -0.46 7.42
N ARG A 33 -14.89 -0.65 7.22
CA ARG A 33 -15.70 -0.07 6.13
C ARG A 33 -15.62 1.45 6.02
N SER A 34 -15.56 2.15 7.15
CA SER A 34 -15.56 3.61 7.21
C SER A 34 -14.16 4.21 7.35
N VAL A 35 -13.11 3.37 7.42
CA VAL A 35 -11.74 3.82 7.62
C VAL A 35 -10.89 3.32 6.47
N TRP A 36 -10.38 4.27 5.71
CA TRP A 36 -9.34 4.04 4.74
C TRP A 36 -8.00 4.39 5.37
N ARG A 37 -7.01 3.54 5.15
CA ARG A 37 -5.63 3.76 5.58
C ARG A 37 -4.78 4.07 4.37
N HIS A 38 -3.96 5.11 4.45
CA HIS A 38 -2.93 5.41 3.48
C HIS A 38 -1.63 4.74 3.92
N ILE A 39 -1.09 3.85 3.10
CA ILE A 39 0.13 3.12 3.40
C ILE A 39 1.19 3.54 2.38
N CYS A 40 2.32 4.04 2.87
CA CYS A 40 3.50 4.28 2.04
C CYS A 40 4.69 3.48 2.55
N VAL A 41 5.47 2.98 1.62
CA VAL A 41 6.74 2.31 1.88
C VAL A 41 7.82 3.02 1.09
N SER A 42 8.86 3.44 1.80
CA SER A 42 10.08 4.07 1.27
C SER A 42 11.29 3.21 1.60
N PHE A 43 12.30 3.26 0.74
CA PHE A 43 13.48 2.38 0.78
C PHE A 43 14.81 3.17 0.77
N PRO A 44 14.98 4.22 1.60
CA PRO A 44 16.19 5.05 1.57
C PRO A 44 17.42 4.25 2.01
N TYR A 45 18.40 4.12 1.12
CA TYR A 45 19.78 3.69 1.39
C TYR A 45 19.98 2.75 2.60
N GLY A 46 19.61 1.47 2.45
CA GLY A 46 19.83 0.47 3.51
C GLY A 46 18.85 0.54 4.68
N VAL A 47 17.77 1.30 4.53
CA VAL A 47 16.67 1.41 5.47
C VAL A 47 15.34 1.30 4.73
N TYR A 48 14.38 0.65 5.38
CA TYR A 48 13.00 0.57 4.94
C TYR A 48 12.13 1.34 5.93
N VAL A 49 11.27 2.21 5.44
CA VAL A 49 10.39 3.05 6.26
C VAL A 49 8.95 2.87 5.80
N ILE A 50 8.06 2.53 6.74
CA ILE A 50 6.63 2.39 6.50
C ILE A 50 5.90 3.54 7.19
N TYR A 51 5.03 4.20 6.42
CA TYR A 51 4.16 5.27 6.87
C TYR A 51 2.71 4.79 6.85
N VAL A 52 1.97 5.10 7.91
CA VAL A 52 0.54 4.87 8.03
C VAL A 52 -0.13 6.22 8.22
N ASP A 53 -1.06 6.56 7.33
CA ASP A 53 -1.77 7.84 7.31
C ASP A 53 -0.81 9.05 7.36
N GLY A 54 0.28 8.94 6.61
CA GLY A 54 1.29 9.98 6.49
C GLY A 54 2.32 10.03 7.62
N VAL A 55 2.14 9.24 8.68
CA VAL A 55 3.04 9.23 9.85
C VAL A 55 3.94 8.01 9.81
N GLN A 56 5.25 8.20 10.04
CA GLN A 56 6.20 7.10 10.14
C GLN A 56 5.78 6.14 11.27
N ASN A 57 5.62 4.87 10.92
CA ASN A 57 5.14 3.83 11.84
C ASN A 57 6.25 2.81 12.19
N LYS A 58 7.01 2.36 11.18
CA LYS A 58 8.03 1.32 11.34
C LYS A 58 9.25 1.62 10.48
N THR A 59 10.43 1.41 11.07
CA THR A 59 11.72 1.56 10.40
C THR A 59 12.51 0.28 10.59
N VAL A 60 13.07 -0.27 9.50
CA VAL A 60 13.87 -1.50 9.51
C VAL A 60 15.20 -1.23 8.83
N TYR A 61 16.29 -1.47 9.57
CA TYR A 61 17.66 -1.38 9.04
C TYR A 61 18.03 -2.69 8.34
N THR A 62 18.51 -2.60 7.11
CA THR A 62 18.84 -3.78 6.29
C THR A 62 20.33 -4.00 6.12
N GLY A 63 21.16 -3.13 6.72
CA GLY A 63 22.58 -3.38 6.96
C GLY A 63 23.49 -3.32 5.72
N ASN A 64 22.99 -2.90 4.56
CA ASN A 64 23.81 -2.73 3.35
C ASN A 64 23.50 -1.42 2.64
N GLU A 65 24.56 -0.74 2.20
CA GLU A 65 24.49 0.47 1.40
C GLU A 65 24.15 0.14 -0.06
N LEU A 66 23.30 0.94 -0.70
CA LEU A 66 22.99 0.93 -2.15
C LEU A 66 22.09 -0.20 -2.68
N TRP A 67 20.95 -0.41 -2.03
CA TRP A 67 19.89 -1.24 -2.60
C TRP A 67 19.12 -0.41 -3.63
N LYS A 68 19.31 -0.72 -4.91
CA LYS A 68 18.41 -0.27 -5.98
C LYS A 68 17.43 -1.39 -6.28
N LEU A 69 16.13 -1.06 -6.30
CA LEU A 69 15.10 -1.91 -6.87
C LEU A 69 15.33 -2.02 -8.39
N ASN A 70 16.34 -2.81 -8.79
CA ASN A 70 16.66 -3.02 -10.19
C ASN A 70 15.71 -4.09 -10.75
N GLY A 71 14.58 -3.64 -11.33
CA GLY A 71 13.71 -4.49 -12.14
C GLY A 71 13.11 -5.71 -11.43
N SER A 72 13.11 -5.75 -10.10
CA SER A 72 12.49 -6.84 -9.32
C SER A 72 10.98 -6.65 -9.24
N ASP A 73 10.23 -7.74 -9.40
CA ASP A 73 8.79 -7.77 -9.13
C ASP A 73 8.51 -7.32 -7.69
N ILE A 74 7.75 -6.23 -7.53
CA ILE A 74 7.21 -5.84 -6.23
C ILE A 74 5.93 -6.64 -6.02
N LYS A 75 5.93 -7.51 -5.02
CA LYS A 75 4.76 -8.28 -4.61
C LYS A 75 4.13 -7.65 -3.38
N LEU A 76 2.83 -7.41 -3.45
CA LEU A 76 2.01 -6.98 -2.33
C LEU A 76 1.11 -8.15 -1.93
N SER A 77 1.34 -8.71 -0.75
CA SER A 77 0.49 -9.72 -0.15
C SER A 77 -0.30 -9.10 1.00
N ILE A 78 -1.58 -9.44 1.09
CA ILE A 78 -2.45 -8.99 2.17
C ILE A 78 -3.17 -10.21 2.72
N THR A 79 -2.92 -10.51 3.98
CA THR A 79 -3.47 -11.69 4.66
C THR A 79 -4.27 -11.29 5.89
N SER A 80 -5.22 -12.15 6.27
CA SER A 80 -6.12 -11.97 7.41
C SER A 80 -6.50 -13.34 7.94
N SER A 81 -6.59 -13.48 9.27
CA SER A 81 -7.17 -14.67 9.89
C SER A 81 -8.70 -14.71 9.75
N ASP A 82 -9.32 -13.55 9.54
CA ASP A 82 -10.77 -13.39 9.40
C ASP A 82 -11.18 -13.36 7.92
N LEU A 83 -12.37 -13.89 7.62
CA LEU A 83 -13.05 -13.73 6.34
C LEU A 83 -13.47 -12.26 6.15
N ILE A 84 -12.75 -11.56 5.28
CA ILE A 84 -12.91 -10.12 5.06
C ILE A 84 -12.75 -9.78 3.58
N ASN A 85 -13.59 -8.86 3.08
CA ASN A 85 -13.37 -8.31 1.75
C ASN A 85 -12.51 -7.05 1.86
N ILE A 86 -11.32 -7.12 1.31
CA ILE A 86 -10.33 -6.04 1.30
C ILE A 86 -10.54 -5.19 0.05
N LYS A 87 -10.40 -3.88 0.22
CA LYS A 87 -10.46 -2.89 -0.85
C LYS A 87 -9.08 -2.24 -0.97
N LEU A 88 -8.50 -2.29 -2.16
CA LEU A 88 -7.22 -1.66 -2.47
C LEU A 88 -7.42 -0.60 -3.56
N THR A 89 -6.73 0.53 -3.46
CA THR A 89 -6.70 1.50 -4.56
C THR A 89 -5.48 2.43 -4.55
N SER A 90 -5.30 3.17 -5.64
CA SER A 90 -4.32 4.23 -5.79
C SER A 90 -2.88 3.75 -5.50
N LEU A 91 -2.58 2.51 -5.87
CA LEU A 91 -1.21 1.99 -5.81
C LEU A 91 -0.35 2.70 -6.86
N ASN A 92 0.68 3.39 -6.38
CA ASN A 92 1.63 4.12 -7.19
C ASN A 92 3.06 3.88 -6.68
N THR A 93 4.04 3.85 -7.57
CA THR A 93 5.46 3.69 -7.24
C THR A 93 6.32 4.74 -7.92
N TRP A 94 7.39 5.14 -7.24
CA TRP A 94 8.35 6.14 -7.69
C TRP A 94 9.74 5.53 -7.67
N ASP A 95 10.59 5.93 -8.62
CA ASP A 95 12.03 5.58 -8.68
C ASP A 95 12.89 6.44 -7.75
N ALA A 96 12.27 7.43 -7.10
CA ALA A 96 12.89 8.36 -6.17
C ALA A 96 12.23 8.29 -4.78
N PHE A 97 12.98 8.70 -3.77
CA PHE A 97 12.45 8.88 -2.43
C PHE A 97 11.53 10.11 -2.40
N LEU A 98 10.33 9.93 -1.85
CA LEU A 98 9.43 11.02 -1.54
C LEU A 98 9.81 11.61 -0.19
N GLU A 99 9.77 12.93 -0.08
CA GLU A 99 9.92 13.64 1.18
C GLU A 99 8.75 13.34 2.13
N GLU A 100 8.99 13.44 3.44
CA GLU A 100 8.00 13.10 4.46
C GLU A 100 6.74 13.98 4.40
N ASP A 101 6.92 15.27 4.10
CA ASP A 101 5.83 16.23 3.92
C ASP A 101 4.98 15.90 2.69
N ALA A 102 5.60 15.45 1.60
CA ALA A 102 4.89 14.95 0.43
C ALA A 102 4.06 13.71 0.79
N ILE A 103 4.63 12.75 1.53
CA ILE A 103 3.92 11.54 1.99
C ILE A 103 2.75 11.91 2.93
N LEU A 104 2.95 12.88 3.82
CA LEU A 104 1.92 13.40 4.71
C LEU A 104 0.80 14.07 3.91
N TYR A 105 1.13 14.95 2.96
CA TYR A 105 0.14 15.62 2.12
C TYR A 105 -0.67 14.62 1.28
N MET A 106 0.00 13.61 0.73
CA MET A 106 -0.64 12.49 0.03
C MET A 106 -1.67 11.75 0.89
N SER A 107 -1.44 11.67 2.21
CA SER A 107 -2.36 11.01 3.12
C SER A 107 -3.67 11.77 3.33
N TYR A 108 -3.72 13.07 3.03
CA TYR A 108 -4.96 13.87 3.14
C TYR A 108 -5.81 13.84 1.87
N SER A 109 -5.21 13.52 0.72
CA SER A 109 -5.90 13.55 -0.57
C SER A 109 -5.67 12.29 -1.40
N CYS A 110 -6.72 11.48 -1.49
CA CYS A 110 -6.75 10.32 -2.39
C CYS A 110 -6.68 10.77 -3.86
N ARG A 111 -5.80 10.14 -4.65
CA ARG A 111 -5.62 10.27 -6.12
C ARG A 111 -4.95 11.51 -6.68
N ASN A 112 -4.43 12.42 -5.86
CA ASN A 112 -3.73 13.58 -6.41
C ASN A 112 -2.30 13.28 -6.88
N HIS A 113 -1.85 12.02 -6.79
CA HIS A 113 -0.45 11.68 -6.93
C HIS A 113 -0.27 10.48 -7.86
N ARG A 114 0.59 10.65 -8.86
CA ARG A 114 0.94 9.62 -9.84
C ARG A 114 2.40 9.23 -9.67
N GLY A 115 2.64 7.93 -9.66
CA GLY A 115 3.97 7.36 -9.76
C GLY A 115 4.62 7.63 -11.11
N ASN A 116 5.94 7.46 -11.21
CA ASN A 116 6.65 7.45 -12.49
C ASN A 116 7.11 6.03 -12.90
N MET A 117 7.17 5.08 -11.95
CA MET A 117 7.47 3.68 -12.23
C MET A 117 6.20 2.85 -12.44
N THR A 118 5.17 3.08 -11.62
CA THR A 118 3.89 2.40 -11.73
C THR A 118 2.79 3.37 -11.35
N ILE A 119 1.79 3.46 -12.22
CA ILE A 119 0.57 4.22 -11.97
C ILE A 119 -0.63 3.29 -11.83
N TRP A 120 -1.53 3.64 -10.91
CA TRP A 120 -2.69 2.82 -10.57
C TRP A 120 -3.54 2.43 -11.79
N GLU A 121 -3.74 3.36 -12.72
CA GLU A 121 -4.60 3.15 -13.89
C GLU A 121 -4.06 2.10 -14.88
N GLU A 122 -2.74 1.94 -14.94
CA GLU A 122 -2.08 0.91 -15.76
C GLU A 122 -1.94 -0.39 -14.98
N PHE A 123 -1.54 -0.29 -13.71
CA PHE A 123 -1.39 -1.42 -12.82
C PHE A 123 -2.67 -2.26 -12.72
N VAL A 124 -3.82 -1.63 -12.50
CA VAL A 124 -5.10 -2.33 -12.34
C VAL A 124 -5.56 -3.09 -13.59
N LYS A 125 -5.07 -2.68 -14.78
CA LYS A 125 -5.39 -3.34 -16.06
C LYS A 125 -4.51 -4.56 -16.33
N ASN A 126 -3.27 -4.52 -15.85
CA ASN A 126 -2.23 -5.49 -16.17
C ASN A 126 -1.93 -6.46 -15.02
N ILE A 127 -2.70 -6.40 -13.93
CA ILE A 127 -2.40 -7.19 -12.75
C ILE A 127 -2.61 -8.69 -13.02
N SER A 128 -1.52 -9.46 -13.00
CA SER A 128 -1.56 -10.92 -12.89
C SER A 128 -1.84 -11.29 -11.45
N MET A 129 -3.09 -11.18 -11.02
CA MET A 129 -3.48 -11.55 -9.67
C MET A 129 -3.38 -13.07 -9.49
N VAL A 130 -2.38 -13.51 -8.75
CA VAL A 130 -2.35 -14.85 -8.18
C VAL A 130 -3.30 -14.85 -6.99
N THR A 131 -4.57 -15.15 -7.25
CA THR A 131 -5.52 -15.38 -6.17
C THR A 131 -5.32 -16.77 -5.61
N SER A 132 -5.39 -16.93 -4.29
CA SER A 132 -5.65 -18.26 -3.73
C SER A 132 -6.98 -18.76 -4.31
N SER A 133 -7.16 -20.07 -4.46
CA SER A 133 -8.35 -20.70 -5.07
C SER A 133 -9.68 -20.27 -4.44
N ASN A 134 -9.67 -19.66 -3.24
CA ASN A 134 -10.84 -19.22 -2.49
C ASN A 134 -11.04 -17.69 -2.43
N THR A 135 -10.22 -16.91 -3.13
CA THR A 135 -10.31 -15.44 -3.14
C THR A 135 -10.78 -14.94 -4.49
N SER A 136 -12.01 -14.44 -4.56
CA SER A 136 -12.49 -13.71 -5.74
C SER A 136 -12.07 -12.25 -5.66
N VAL A 137 -11.49 -11.73 -6.74
CA VAL A 137 -11.22 -10.29 -6.86
C VAL A 137 -12.31 -9.69 -7.72
N ILE A 138 -12.93 -8.63 -7.20
CA ILE A 138 -13.88 -7.81 -7.96
C ILE A 138 -13.20 -6.49 -8.30
N HIS A 139 -13.05 -6.24 -9.59
CA HIS A 139 -12.57 -4.95 -10.10
C HIS A 139 -13.75 -3.98 -10.19
N TYR A 140 -13.64 -2.86 -9.47
CA TYR A 140 -14.58 -1.76 -9.61
C TYR A 140 -13.99 -0.70 -10.54
N ASN A 141 -14.66 -0.42 -11.66
CA ASN A 141 -14.28 0.66 -12.59
C ASN A 141 -14.34 2.06 -11.97
N ARG A 142 -14.96 2.19 -10.79
CA ARG A 142 -14.89 3.39 -9.97
C ARG A 142 -14.13 3.07 -8.71
N THR A 143 -12.97 3.69 -8.58
CA THR A 143 -12.38 3.84 -7.25
C THR A 143 -13.32 4.72 -6.41
N SER A 144 -13.49 4.41 -5.13
CA SER A 144 -14.12 5.33 -4.17
C SER A 144 -13.11 5.73 -3.12
N CYS A 145 -13.07 7.03 -2.83
CA CYS A 145 -12.28 7.66 -1.80
C CYS A 145 -13.20 8.51 -0.89
N GLU A 146 -14.52 8.31 -0.97
CA GLU A 146 -15.47 9.03 -0.14
C GLU A 146 -15.28 8.61 1.32
N GLY A 147 -15.17 9.60 2.23
CA GLY A 147 -14.79 9.40 3.63
C GLY A 147 -13.28 9.44 3.92
N LYS A 148 -12.41 9.68 2.93
CA LYS A 148 -10.94 9.73 3.09
C LYS A 148 -10.35 11.08 3.49
N LYS A 149 -11.13 12.16 3.41
CA LYS A 149 -10.67 13.49 3.79
C LYS A 149 -10.75 13.60 5.30
N GLY A 150 -9.62 13.92 5.94
CA GLY A 150 -9.64 14.39 7.33
C GLY A 150 -10.71 15.47 7.45
N LYS A 151 -11.62 15.30 8.42
CA LYS A 151 -12.40 16.42 8.92
C LYS A 151 -11.52 17.22 9.86
#